data_AF-A0A7X8LYI7-F1
#
_entry.id   AF-A0A7X8LYI7-F1
#
_cell.length_a   1.000
_cell.length_b   1.000
_cell.length_c   1.000
_cell.angle_alpha   90.00
_cell.angle_beta   90.00
_cell.angle_gamma   90.00
#
_symmetry.space_group_name_H-M   'P 1'
#
loop_
_entity.id
_entity.type
_entity.pdbx_description
1 polymer ?
#
loop_
_entity_poly.entity_id
_entity_poly.type
_entity_poly.pdbx_seq_one_letter_code
_entity_poly.pdbx_strand_id
1 'polypeptide(L)'
;NYDLFKLACRVSAKRLFPNFSFLDAPFNKSYYKEGHPETEVAYMGCRTRVLGNTFDKNNEITYGRGNLSFTSINLPRIAINSKGNIEWFFEELERKMELVTKQLLDRFQIQASKTVRNFPFLMGQGIWIGSDKLSTDDKIGEVLKHGTLSVGFIGLAEALVALTGSHHGQTVESRNLGLEIVGFMRDYLDRLSKEKQLNFTLLATPAEGLSGRFLRIDRKKYGVIPGVTDRDYYTNGFHIPVYFPLSAYEKIQIEAPYHALTNAGHITYIELDGDPNKNLEAFEKVIRTMKESGIGYGSINHPVDRDPVCGYNGIIDDECPGCGRKEKDGPIKFDRIRRITGYLVGTLDRFNDAKRAEVADRVKHNV
;
A
#
# COMPACT_ATOMS: atom_id res chain seq x y z
N ASN A 1 -11.63 22.07 -12.20
CA ASN A 1 -11.30 21.95 -10.75
C ASN A 1 -9.82 22.18 -10.44
N TYR A 2 -9.11 23.07 -11.16
CA TYR A 2 -7.70 23.33 -10.87
C TYR A 2 -7.50 24.13 -9.57
N ASP A 3 -8.42 25.04 -9.29
CA ASP A 3 -8.60 25.71 -8.00
C ASP A 3 -8.73 24.72 -6.83
N LEU A 4 -9.55 23.68 -6.97
CA LEU A 4 -9.70 22.62 -5.96
C LEU A 4 -8.43 21.77 -5.82
N PHE A 5 -7.72 21.51 -6.92
CA PHE A 5 -6.44 20.83 -6.89
C PHE A 5 -5.39 21.63 -6.10
N LYS A 6 -5.26 22.94 -6.35
CA LYS A 6 -4.38 23.81 -5.55
C LYS A 6 -4.78 23.85 -4.07
N LEU A 7 -6.09 23.86 -3.80
CA LEU A 7 -6.60 23.76 -2.42
C LEU A 7 -6.20 22.42 -1.77
N ALA A 8 -6.33 21.30 -2.49
CA ALA A 8 -5.92 19.98 -2.02
C ALA A 8 -4.42 19.92 -1.71
N CYS A 9 -3.56 20.46 -2.58
CA CYS A 9 -2.12 20.59 -2.33
C CYS A 9 -1.84 21.37 -1.04
N ARG A 10 -2.49 22.53 -0.86
CA ARG A 10 -2.35 23.34 0.36
C ARG A 10 -2.82 22.60 1.62
N VAL A 11 -3.94 21.89 1.56
CA VAL A 11 -4.45 21.13 2.71
C VAL A 11 -3.50 19.97 3.05
N SER A 12 -3.00 19.25 2.04
CA SER A 12 -2.05 18.15 2.21
C SER A 12 -0.70 18.63 2.76
N ALA A 13 -0.19 19.77 2.27
CA ALA A 13 1.00 20.44 2.81
C ALA A 13 0.83 20.89 4.29
N LYS A 14 -0.40 21.08 4.77
CA LYS A 14 -0.67 21.44 6.17
C LYS A 14 -1.04 20.26 7.06
N ARG A 15 -1.67 19.22 6.50
CA ARG A 15 -2.37 18.17 7.26
C ARG A 15 -2.10 16.74 6.80
N LEU A 16 -1.15 16.54 5.88
CA LEU A 16 -0.79 15.25 5.23
C LEU A 16 -1.89 14.60 4.38
N PHE A 17 -3.16 14.94 4.60
CA PHE A 17 -4.28 14.61 3.73
C PHE A 17 -4.80 15.85 3.01
N PRO A 18 -5.37 15.72 1.80
CA PRO A 18 -5.69 14.47 1.10
C PRO A 18 -4.48 13.76 0.50
N ASN A 19 -4.63 12.44 0.28
CA ASN A 19 -3.80 11.67 -0.64
C ASN A 19 -4.36 11.80 -2.05
N PHE A 20 -3.58 11.47 -3.07
CA PHE A 20 -3.95 11.67 -4.48
C PHE A 20 -4.16 10.33 -5.19
N SER A 21 -5.40 10.08 -5.62
CA SER A 21 -5.77 8.98 -6.52
C SER A 21 -5.76 9.49 -7.96
N PHE A 22 -5.04 8.82 -8.85
CA PHE A 22 -4.88 9.25 -10.24
C PHE A 22 -5.77 8.39 -11.14
N LEU A 23 -6.96 8.92 -11.48
CA LEU A 23 -7.94 8.24 -12.34
C LEU A 23 -7.44 8.08 -13.78
N ASP A 24 -6.52 8.95 -14.20
CA ASP A 24 -5.93 9.01 -15.54
C ASP A 24 -4.68 8.14 -15.72
N ALA A 25 -4.19 7.49 -14.64
CA ALA A 25 -3.18 6.45 -14.77
C ALA A 25 -3.68 5.37 -15.76
N PRO A 26 -2.85 4.86 -16.70
CA PRO A 26 -3.33 4.03 -17.80
C PRO A 26 -4.19 2.83 -17.38
N PHE A 27 -3.82 2.14 -16.31
CA PHE A 27 -4.53 0.98 -15.76
C PHE A 27 -5.78 1.33 -14.92
N ASN A 28 -6.01 2.61 -14.63
CA ASN A 28 -7.22 3.13 -13.99
C ASN A 28 -8.17 3.69 -15.05
N LYS A 29 -7.62 4.44 -16.01
CA LYS A 29 -8.34 5.08 -17.11
C LYS A 29 -9.15 4.09 -17.94
N SER A 30 -8.69 2.84 -18.08
CA SER A 30 -9.42 1.78 -18.79
C SER A 30 -10.81 1.47 -18.21
N TYR A 31 -11.04 1.80 -16.93
CA TYR A 31 -12.31 1.54 -16.25
C TYR A 31 -13.21 2.77 -16.18
N TYR A 32 -12.61 3.96 -16.13
CA TYR A 32 -13.32 5.22 -15.95
C TYR A 32 -14.26 5.51 -17.11
N LYS A 33 -15.50 5.88 -16.79
CA LYS A 33 -16.52 6.35 -17.73
C LYS A 33 -17.02 7.72 -17.24
N GLU A 34 -17.00 8.71 -18.13
CA GLU A 34 -17.46 10.06 -17.80
C GLU A 34 -18.94 10.07 -17.42
N GLY A 35 -19.29 10.76 -16.33
CA GLY A 35 -20.66 10.79 -15.79
C GLY A 35 -21.05 9.58 -14.93
N HIS A 36 -20.16 8.60 -14.76
CA HIS A 36 -20.39 7.36 -14.02
C HIS A 36 -19.47 7.27 -12.79
N PRO A 37 -19.82 7.90 -11.66
CA PRO A 37 -18.94 7.99 -10.48
C PRO A 37 -18.60 6.60 -9.89
N GLU A 38 -19.44 5.59 -10.09
CA GLU A 38 -19.16 4.21 -9.70
C GLU A 38 -17.93 3.61 -10.40
N THR A 39 -17.49 4.19 -11.52
CA THR A 39 -16.29 3.78 -12.27
C THR A 39 -15.03 4.53 -11.85
N GLU A 40 -15.15 5.52 -10.97
CA GLU A 40 -13.99 6.19 -10.38
C GLU A 40 -13.27 5.26 -9.42
N VAL A 41 -11.94 5.19 -9.55
CA VAL A 41 -11.11 4.34 -8.70
C VAL A 41 -11.08 4.92 -7.29
N ALA A 42 -11.65 4.17 -6.34
CA ALA A 42 -11.49 4.44 -4.91
C ALA A 42 -10.71 3.33 -4.22
N TYR A 43 -10.18 3.68 -3.05
CA TYR A 43 -9.41 2.77 -2.22
C TYR A 43 -10.15 2.51 -0.91
N MET A 44 -10.41 1.23 -0.64
CA MET A 44 -10.98 0.79 0.62
C MET A 44 -9.91 0.73 1.71
N GLY A 45 -10.26 1.22 2.89
CA GLY A 45 -9.36 1.27 4.03
C GLY A 45 -8.09 2.06 3.71
N CYS A 46 -6.93 1.42 3.83
CA CYS A 46 -5.66 2.09 3.56
C CYS A 46 -5.38 2.30 2.07
N ARG A 47 -5.51 1.24 1.25
CA ARG A 47 -5.10 1.26 -0.17
C ARG A 47 -5.64 0.10 -1.00
N THR A 48 -6.68 -0.60 -0.55
CA THR A 48 -7.20 -1.77 -1.30
C THR A 48 -8.09 -1.29 -2.44
N ARG A 49 -7.79 -1.73 -3.65
CA ARG A 49 -8.52 -1.44 -4.89
C ARG A 49 -9.23 -2.69 -5.37
N VAL A 50 -10.48 -2.55 -5.82
CA VAL A 50 -11.33 -3.68 -6.24
C VAL A 50 -11.96 -3.51 -7.61
N LEU A 51 -11.53 -2.51 -8.38
CA LEU A 51 -12.23 -2.06 -9.59
C LEU A 51 -12.38 -3.13 -10.68
N GLY A 52 -11.32 -3.87 -11.00
CA GLY A 52 -11.39 -4.95 -11.99
C GLY A 52 -12.34 -6.07 -11.56
N ASN A 53 -13.12 -6.61 -12.49
CA ASN A 53 -14.10 -7.67 -12.21
C ASN A 53 -14.04 -8.76 -13.30
N THR A 54 -13.27 -9.82 -13.04
CA THR A 54 -13.17 -10.99 -13.91
C THR A 54 -14.46 -11.81 -13.90
N PHE A 55 -15.15 -11.87 -12.77
CA PHE A 55 -16.43 -12.59 -12.66
C PHE A 55 -17.55 -11.93 -13.48
N ASP A 56 -17.63 -10.60 -13.43
CA ASP A 56 -18.65 -9.85 -14.17
C ASP A 56 -18.08 -8.58 -14.80
N LYS A 57 -17.72 -8.68 -16.08
CA LYS A 57 -17.11 -7.60 -16.86
C LYS A 57 -18.02 -6.41 -17.10
N ASN A 58 -19.33 -6.58 -16.97
CA ASN A 58 -20.27 -5.46 -17.08
C ASN A 58 -20.30 -4.61 -15.80
N ASN A 59 -19.80 -5.16 -14.68
CA ASN A 59 -19.78 -4.54 -13.36
C ASN A 59 -18.35 -4.34 -12.84
N GLU A 60 -17.47 -3.78 -13.68
CA GLU A 60 -16.14 -3.27 -13.28
C GLU A 60 -16.27 -1.89 -12.63
N ILE A 61 -16.87 -1.88 -11.44
CA ILE A 61 -17.18 -0.68 -10.65
C ILE A 61 -16.59 -0.78 -9.24
N THR A 62 -16.46 0.35 -8.56
CA THR A 62 -16.01 0.48 -7.17
C THR A 62 -17.11 0.14 -6.17
N TYR A 63 -18.35 0.57 -6.46
CA TYR A 63 -19.45 0.49 -5.50
C TYR A 63 -19.91 -0.95 -5.26
N GLY A 64 -20.35 -1.21 -4.02
CA GLY A 64 -20.94 -2.48 -3.60
C GLY A 64 -20.01 -3.69 -3.70
N ARG A 65 -18.70 -3.48 -3.79
CA ARG A 65 -17.69 -4.53 -3.87
C ARG A 65 -16.67 -4.41 -2.75
N GLY A 66 -15.95 -5.50 -2.49
CA GLY A 66 -15.01 -5.58 -1.39
C GLY A 66 -13.93 -6.63 -1.57
N ASN A 67 -12.95 -6.63 -0.66
CA ASN A 67 -11.95 -7.67 -0.55
C ASN A 67 -12.37 -8.67 0.52
N LEU A 68 -12.56 -9.93 0.11
CA LEU A 68 -13.12 -11.00 0.93
C LEU A 68 -12.09 -11.59 1.88
N SER A 69 -10.85 -11.69 1.41
CA SER A 69 -9.73 -12.23 2.17
C SER A 69 -8.42 -11.82 1.51
N PHE A 70 -7.37 -11.70 2.31
CA PHE A 70 -6.02 -11.56 1.80
C PHE A 70 -5.03 -12.36 2.62
N THR A 71 -3.94 -12.77 1.98
CA THR A 71 -2.81 -13.47 2.62
C THR A 71 -1.52 -13.02 1.95
N SER A 72 -0.51 -12.69 2.73
CA SER A 72 0.76 -12.14 2.21
C SER A 72 1.89 -13.15 2.23
N ILE A 73 2.67 -13.17 1.15
CA ILE A 73 3.88 -13.97 0.98
C ILE A 73 5.11 -13.19 1.49
N ASN A 74 5.98 -13.89 2.23
CA ASN A 74 7.27 -13.38 2.69
C ASN A 74 8.33 -13.64 1.59
N LEU A 75 8.55 -12.67 0.70
CA LEU A 75 9.56 -12.80 -0.37
C LEU A 75 10.98 -12.99 0.17
N PRO A 76 11.44 -12.24 1.21
CA PRO A 76 12.76 -12.45 1.81
C PRO A 76 13.00 -13.90 2.24
N ARG A 77 12.01 -14.55 2.86
CA ARG A 77 12.13 -15.96 3.27
C ARG A 77 12.42 -16.90 2.10
N ILE A 78 11.79 -16.66 0.95
CA ILE A 78 12.01 -17.48 -0.25
C ILE A 78 13.41 -17.21 -0.79
N ALA A 79 13.82 -15.95 -0.90
CA ALA A 79 15.14 -15.55 -1.36
C ALA A 79 16.28 -16.09 -0.47
N ILE A 80 16.14 -16.02 0.86
CA ILE A 80 17.14 -16.60 1.79
C ILE A 80 17.30 -18.10 1.56
N ASN A 81 16.21 -18.83 1.31
CA ASN A 81 16.25 -20.27 1.06
C ASN A 81 16.86 -20.62 -0.29
N SER A 82 16.73 -19.74 -1.29
CA SER A 82 17.24 -20.01 -2.64
C SER A 82 18.76 -19.98 -2.73
N LYS A 83 19.44 -19.34 -1.75
CA LYS A 83 20.90 -19.17 -1.73
C LYS A 83 21.43 -18.59 -3.05
N GLY A 84 20.69 -17.63 -3.62
CA GLY A 84 21.03 -16.98 -4.88
C GLY A 84 20.58 -17.72 -6.15
N ASN A 85 19.95 -18.90 -6.03
CA ASN A 85 19.40 -19.60 -7.19
C ASN A 85 18.05 -18.98 -7.60
N ILE A 86 18.04 -18.25 -8.73
CA ILE A 86 16.85 -17.55 -9.24
C ILE A 86 15.77 -18.52 -9.70
N GLU A 87 16.13 -19.61 -10.39
CA GLU A 87 15.16 -20.62 -10.86
C GLU A 87 14.42 -21.25 -9.67
N TRP A 88 15.17 -21.67 -8.64
CA TRP A 88 14.61 -22.22 -7.41
C TRP A 88 13.70 -21.20 -6.70
N PHE A 89 14.06 -19.92 -6.72
CA PHE A 89 13.23 -18.85 -6.14
C PHE A 89 11.86 -18.79 -6.83
N PHE A 90 11.82 -18.80 -8.16
CA PHE A 90 10.56 -18.75 -8.90
C PHE A 90 9.72 -20.01 -8.71
N GLU A 91 10.33 -21.20 -8.71
CA GLU A 91 9.62 -22.45 -8.40
C GLU A 91 9.00 -22.42 -7.00
N GLU A 92 9.75 -21.98 -5.99
CA GLU A 92 9.24 -21.92 -4.62
C GLU A 92 8.20 -20.81 -4.46
N LEU A 93 8.35 -19.68 -5.17
CA LEU A 93 7.33 -18.63 -5.23
C LEU A 93 6.02 -19.17 -5.81
N GLU A 94 6.07 -19.92 -6.90
CA GLU A 94 4.88 -20.58 -7.48
C GLU A 94 4.20 -21.50 -6.47
N ARG A 95 4.97 -22.38 -5.81
CA ARG A 95 4.43 -23.26 -4.76
C ARG A 95 3.76 -22.49 -3.63
N LYS A 96 4.29 -21.31 -3.25
CA LYS A 96 3.64 -20.43 -2.26
C LYS A 96 2.39 -19.75 -2.81
N MET A 97 2.39 -19.33 -4.08
CA MET A 97 1.21 -18.78 -4.75
C MET A 97 0.07 -19.80 -4.78
N GLU A 98 0.35 -21.06 -5.13
CA GLU A 98 -0.61 -22.16 -5.11
C GLU A 98 -1.17 -22.41 -3.71
N LEU A 99 -0.29 -22.50 -2.70
CA LEU A 99 -0.71 -22.68 -1.31
C LEU A 99 -1.62 -21.55 -0.84
N VAL A 100 -1.23 -20.31 -1.10
CA VAL A 100 -2.00 -19.14 -0.66
C VAL A 100 -3.34 -19.06 -1.39
N THR A 101 -3.38 -19.26 -2.70
CA THR A 101 -4.63 -19.19 -3.46
C THR A 101 -5.60 -20.32 -3.09
N LYS A 102 -5.10 -21.53 -2.80
CA LYS A 102 -5.91 -22.60 -2.19
C LYS A 102 -6.51 -22.18 -0.85
N GLN A 103 -5.71 -21.60 0.03
CA GLN A 103 -6.20 -21.10 1.32
C GLN A 103 -7.23 -19.96 1.17
N LEU A 104 -7.06 -19.07 0.19
CA LEU A 104 -8.04 -18.02 -0.11
C LEU A 104 -9.35 -18.61 -0.62
N LEU A 105 -9.30 -19.65 -1.45
CA LEU A 105 -10.49 -20.39 -1.90
C LEU A 105 -11.21 -21.06 -0.73
N ASP A 106 -10.50 -21.70 0.19
CA ASP A 106 -11.13 -22.31 1.37
C ASP A 106 -11.87 -21.26 2.20
N ARG A 107 -11.28 -20.07 2.39
CA ARG A 107 -11.94 -18.96 3.08
C ARG A 107 -13.15 -18.42 2.32
N PHE A 108 -13.06 -18.33 1.00
CA PHE A 108 -14.18 -17.96 0.15
C PHE A 108 -15.33 -18.94 0.33
N GLN A 109 -15.09 -20.26 0.30
CA GLN A 109 -16.15 -21.27 0.47
C GLN A 109 -16.85 -21.16 1.83
N ILE A 110 -16.10 -20.90 2.90
CA ILE A 110 -16.67 -20.67 4.23
C ILE A 110 -17.62 -19.47 4.22
N GLN A 111 -17.21 -18.35 3.60
CA GLN A 111 -18.04 -17.14 3.50
C GLN A 111 -19.24 -17.36 2.58
N ALA A 112 -19.04 -18.01 1.44
CA ALA A 112 -20.07 -18.29 0.43
C ALA A 112 -21.19 -19.20 0.96
N SER A 113 -20.90 -20.04 1.95
CA SER A 113 -21.88 -20.92 2.61
C SER A 113 -22.87 -20.18 3.52
N LYS A 114 -22.59 -18.92 3.87
CA LYS A 114 -23.43 -18.09 4.75
C LYS A 114 -24.65 -17.57 4.01
N THR A 115 -25.65 -17.13 4.77
CA THR A 115 -26.88 -16.55 4.23
C THR A 115 -26.95 -15.05 4.49
N VAL A 116 -27.89 -14.36 3.84
CA VAL A 116 -28.14 -12.92 4.04
C VAL A 116 -28.36 -12.58 5.52
N ARG A 117 -29.03 -13.46 6.27
CA ARG A 117 -29.24 -13.33 7.73
C ARG A 117 -27.95 -13.17 8.53
N ASN A 118 -26.82 -13.71 8.06
CA ASN A 118 -25.54 -13.54 8.73
C ASN A 118 -24.97 -12.13 8.57
N PHE A 119 -25.40 -11.38 7.55
CA PHE A 119 -24.92 -10.03 7.22
C PHE A 119 -26.08 -9.09 6.89
N PRO A 120 -26.99 -8.82 7.84
CA PRO A 120 -28.26 -8.14 7.55
C PRO A 120 -28.07 -6.71 7.03
N PHE A 121 -27.02 -6.02 7.46
CA PHE A 121 -26.69 -4.70 6.92
C PHE A 121 -26.10 -4.79 5.50
N LEU A 122 -24.99 -5.51 5.34
CA LEU A 122 -24.25 -5.55 4.08
C LEU A 122 -25.05 -6.20 2.94
N MET A 123 -25.71 -7.32 3.22
CA MET A 123 -26.46 -8.09 2.22
C MET A 123 -27.95 -7.75 2.26
N GLY A 124 -28.54 -7.68 3.46
CA GLY A 124 -29.99 -7.47 3.60
C GLY A 124 -30.47 -6.06 3.22
N GLN A 125 -29.59 -5.05 3.21
CA GLN A 125 -29.92 -3.70 2.74
C GLN A 125 -29.39 -3.41 1.32
N GLY A 126 -28.98 -4.43 0.57
CA GLY A 126 -28.56 -4.25 -0.83
C GLY A 126 -27.25 -3.48 -1.01
N ILE A 127 -26.41 -3.38 0.03
CA ILE A 127 -25.15 -2.61 -0.04
C ILE A 127 -24.12 -3.34 -0.93
N TRP A 128 -24.06 -4.67 -0.85
CA TRP A 128 -23.23 -5.48 -1.74
C TRP A 128 -23.93 -5.67 -3.08
N ILE A 129 -23.19 -5.56 -4.18
CA ILE A 129 -23.74 -5.66 -5.54
C ILE A 129 -24.51 -6.98 -5.74
N GLY A 130 -25.75 -6.87 -6.22
CA GLY A 130 -26.63 -8.01 -6.48
C GLY A 130 -27.28 -8.63 -5.23
N SER A 131 -26.97 -8.16 -4.02
CA SER A 131 -27.57 -8.69 -2.79
C SER A 131 -29.03 -8.27 -2.59
N ASP A 132 -29.48 -7.22 -3.27
CA ASP A 132 -30.87 -6.76 -3.35
C ASP A 132 -31.83 -7.81 -3.94
N LYS A 133 -31.28 -8.80 -4.65
CA LYS A 133 -32.03 -9.90 -5.29
C LYS A 133 -32.15 -11.14 -4.41
N LEU A 134 -31.60 -11.11 -3.20
CA LEU A 134 -31.55 -12.27 -2.29
C LEU A 134 -32.58 -12.12 -1.16
N SER A 135 -33.19 -13.24 -0.78
CA SER A 135 -34.00 -13.37 0.42
C SER A 135 -33.14 -13.63 1.66
N THR A 136 -33.71 -13.43 2.86
CA THR A 136 -32.99 -13.52 4.15
C THR A 136 -32.25 -14.85 4.35
N ASP A 137 -32.80 -15.96 3.84
CA ASP A 137 -32.24 -17.30 4.03
C ASP A 137 -31.48 -17.82 2.78
N ASP A 138 -31.36 -17.00 1.73
CA ASP A 138 -30.56 -17.34 0.55
C ASP A 138 -29.06 -17.26 0.87
N LYS A 139 -28.29 -18.15 0.22
CA LYS A 139 -26.82 -18.15 0.32
C LYS A 139 -26.22 -16.97 -0.45
N ILE A 140 -25.16 -16.39 0.09
CA ILE A 140 -24.51 -15.20 -0.48
C ILE A 140 -23.37 -15.54 -1.46
N GLY A 141 -23.09 -16.83 -1.68
CA GLY A 141 -21.92 -17.27 -2.44
C GLY A 141 -21.82 -16.70 -3.86
N GLU A 142 -22.95 -16.55 -4.55
CA GLU A 142 -22.94 -16.03 -5.92
C GLU A 142 -22.58 -14.54 -5.97
N VAL A 143 -23.22 -13.72 -5.13
CA VAL A 143 -22.92 -12.28 -5.08
C VAL A 143 -21.51 -12.01 -4.56
N LEU A 144 -20.97 -12.86 -3.66
CA LEU A 144 -19.60 -12.73 -3.20
C LEU A 144 -18.56 -12.89 -4.31
N LYS A 145 -18.86 -13.53 -5.45
CA LYS A 145 -17.91 -13.66 -6.56
C LYS A 145 -17.47 -12.31 -7.14
N HIS A 146 -18.27 -11.24 -6.98
CA HIS A 146 -17.85 -9.89 -7.33
C HIS A 146 -16.71 -9.37 -6.43
N GLY A 147 -16.49 -9.95 -5.25
CA GLY A 147 -15.41 -9.56 -4.33
C GLY A 147 -14.05 -10.08 -4.77
N THR A 148 -12.98 -9.48 -4.22
CA THR A 148 -11.59 -9.84 -4.50
C THR A 148 -11.01 -10.82 -3.48
N LEU A 149 -10.10 -11.67 -3.94
CA LEU A 149 -9.26 -12.56 -3.13
C LEU A 149 -7.80 -12.17 -3.39
N SER A 150 -7.21 -11.40 -2.47
CA SER A 150 -5.91 -10.79 -2.72
C SER A 150 -4.74 -11.61 -2.19
N VAL A 151 -3.75 -11.88 -3.03
CA VAL A 151 -2.42 -12.29 -2.59
C VAL A 151 -1.58 -11.05 -2.36
N GLY A 152 -1.03 -10.93 -1.16
CA GLY A 152 -0.11 -9.85 -0.82
C GLY A 152 1.35 -10.27 -0.92
N PHE A 153 2.25 -9.30 -1.01
CA PHE A 153 3.68 -9.53 -0.77
C PHE A 153 4.30 -8.39 0.04
N ILE A 154 5.50 -8.64 0.56
CA ILE A 154 6.34 -7.71 1.31
C ILE A 154 7.81 -8.08 1.12
N GLY A 155 8.70 -7.10 1.28
CA GLY A 155 10.14 -7.31 1.36
C GLY A 155 10.79 -7.57 0.01
N LEU A 156 10.30 -6.93 -1.06
CA LEU A 156 10.90 -7.08 -2.39
C LEU A 156 12.37 -6.62 -2.37
N ALA A 157 12.66 -5.52 -1.66
CA ALA A 157 14.03 -5.01 -1.56
C ALA A 157 14.98 -6.03 -0.92
N GLU A 158 14.61 -6.60 0.23
CA GLU A 158 15.45 -7.58 0.94
C GLU A 158 15.51 -8.92 0.19
N ALA A 159 14.45 -9.31 -0.52
CA ALA A 159 14.48 -10.46 -1.41
C ALA A 159 15.49 -10.28 -2.55
N LEU A 160 15.53 -9.09 -3.17
CA LEU A 160 16.51 -8.78 -4.20
C LEU A 160 17.93 -8.75 -3.64
N VAL A 161 18.15 -8.16 -2.46
CA VAL A 161 19.48 -8.20 -1.81
C VAL A 161 19.94 -9.62 -1.57
N ALA A 162 19.06 -10.52 -1.10
CA ALA A 162 19.41 -11.93 -0.92
C ALA A 162 19.69 -12.68 -2.23
N LEU A 163 19.11 -12.26 -3.36
CA LEU A 163 19.29 -12.89 -4.67
C LEU A 163 20.48 -12.35 -5.45
N THR A 164 20.68 -11.03 -5.45
CA THR A 164 21.61 -10.32 -6.35
C THR A 164 22.66 -9.50 -5.61
N GLY A 165 22.52 -9.34 -4.29
CA GLY A 165 23.36 -8.44 -3.48
C GLY A 165 22.96 -6.97 -3.54
N SER A 166 21.86 -6.61 -4.23
CA SER A 166 21.38 -5.23 -4.34
C SER A 166 19.85 -5.15 -4.42
N HIS A 167 19.27 -4.04 -3.94
CA HIS A 167 17.84 -3.77 -4.12
C HIS A 167 17.57 -2.97 -5.41
N HIS A 168 16.31 -2.91 -5.84
CA HIS A 168 15.85 -2.28 -7.09
C HIS A 168 16.04 -0.75 -7.18
N GLY A 169 16.55 -0.12 -6.11
CA GLY A 169 16.98 1.28 -6.11
C GLY A 169 18.46 1.46 -6.48
N GLN A 170 19.27 0.41 -6.35
CA GLN A 170 20.73 0.47 -6.53
C GLN A 170 21.16 0.14 -7.95
N THR A 171 20.58 -0.90 -8.56
CA THR A 171 21.01 -1.37 -9.89
C THR A 171 19.84 -1.64 -10.84
N VAL A 172 20.10 -1.54 -12.14
CA VAL A 172 19.10 -1.79 -13.19
C VAL A 172 18.73 -3.28 -13.22
N GLU A 173 19.69 -4.16 -12.96
CA GLU A 173 19.48 -5.61 -12.91
C GLU A 173 18.52 -5.98 -11.78
N SER A 174 18.72 -5.44 -10.58
CA SER A 174 17.82 -5.66 -9.44
C SER A 174 16.46 -5.04 -9.67
N ARG A 175 16.38 -3.93 -10.42
CA ARG A 175 15.12 -3.30 -10.82
C ARG A 175 14.33 -4.18 -11.79
N ASN A 176 14.99 -4.72 -12.81
CA ASN A 176 14.37 -5.61 -13.79
C ASN A 176 13.90 -6.91 -13.13
N LEU A 177 14.73 -7.53 -12.29
CA LEU A 177 14.35 -8.73 -11.54
C LEU A 177 13.18 -8.44 -10.59
N GLY A 178 13.14 -7.26 -9.95
CA GLY A 178 12.02 -6.86 -9.11
C GLY A 178 10.69 -6.83 -9.88
N LEU A 179 10.70 -6.27 -11.10
CA LEU A 179 9.53 -6.27 -11.98
C LEU A 179 9.16 -7.67 -12.47
N GLU A 180 10.14 -8.53 -12.76
CA GLU A 180 9.92 -9.92 -13.14
C GLU A 180 9.25 -10.71 -12.03
N ILE A 181 9.71 -10.56 -10.78
CA ILE A 181 9.12 -11.23 -9.61
C ILE A 181 7.65 -10.82 -9.43
N VAL A 182 7.36 -9.51 -9.46
CA VAL A 182 6.00 -9.02 -9.24
C VAL A 182 5.10 -9.32 -10.46
N GLY A 183 5.67 -9.27 -11.67
CA GLY A 183 5.00 -9.64 -12.92
C GLY A 183 4.59 -11.11 -12.92
N PHE A 184 5.49 -12.01 -12.54
CA PHE A 184 5.21 -13.44 -12.38
C PHE A 184 4.02 -13.68 -11.45
N MET A 185 4.02 -13.04 -10.27
CA MET A 185 2.90 -13.14 -9.33
C MET A 185 1.59 -12.62 -9.93
N ARG A 186 1.66 -11.52 -10.70
CA ARG A 186 0.48 -10.93 -11.32
C ARG A 186 -0.10 -11.84 -12.41
N ASP A 187 0.75 -12.35 -13.30
CA ASP A 187 0.34 -13.22 -14.40
C ASP A 187 -0.29 -14.53 -13.90
N TYR A 188 0.28 -15.12 -12.83
CA TYR A 188 -0.30 -16.27 -12.15
C TYR A 188 -1.75 -16.00 -11.70
N LEU A 189 -2.00 -14.85 -11.06
CA LEU A 189 -3.32 -14.50 -10.52
C LEU A 189 -4.32 -14.13 -11.62
N ASP A 190 -3.87 -13.49 -12.70
CA ASP A 190 -4.71 -13.17 -13.85
C ASP A 190 -5.16 -14.45 -14.57
N ARG A 191 -4.25 -15.43 -14.74
CA ARG A 191 -4.60 -16.76 -15.27
C ARG A 191 -5.59 -17.48 -14.36
N LEU A 192 -5.33 -17.51 -13.05
CA LEU A 192 -6.20 -18.18 -12.09
C LEU A 192 -7.58 -17.51 -12.01
N SER A 193 -7.65 -16.18 -12.10
CA SER A 193 -8.91 -15.45 -12.15
C SER A 193 -9.78 -15.85 -13.34
N LYS A 194 -9.16 -15.97 -14.53
CA LYS A 194 -9.86 -16.43 -15.74
C LYS A 194 -10.31 -17.88 -15.62
N GLU A 195 -9.45 -18.76 -15.09
CA GLU A 195 -9.77 -20.18 -14.93
C GLU A 195 -10.92 -20.41 -13.95
N LYS A 196 -10.90 -19.74 -12.79
CA LYS A 196 -11.88 -19.95 -11.72
C LYS A 196 -13.10 -19.03 -11.80
N GLN A 197 -13.10 -18.05 -12.71
CA GLN A 197 -14.12 -16.99 -12.79
C GLN A 197 -14.30 -16.28 -11.44
N LEU A 198 -13.18 -15.94 -10.80
CA LEU A 198 -13.10 -15.22 -9.52
C LEU A 198 -12.07 -14.10 -9.64
N ASN A 199 -12.08 -13.15 -8.70
CA ASN A 199 -11.18 -11.99 -8.73
C ASN A 199 -9.94 -12.21 -7.86
N PHE A 200 -8.99 -13.02 -8.32
CA PHE A 200 -7.67 -13.11 -7.68
C PHE A 200 -6.83 -11.88 -8.06
N THR A 201 -6.27 -11.21 -7.06
CA THR A 201 -5.63 -9.90 -7.26
C THR A 201 -4.33 -9.77 -6.47
N LEU A 202 -3.40 -8.92 -6.91
CA LEU A 202 -2.09 -8.74 -6.29
C LEU A 202 -2.02 -7.43 -5.47
N LEU A 203 -1.64 -7.54 -4.20
CA LEU A 203 -1.59 -6.43 -3.24
C LEU A 203 -0.15 -6.14 -2.79
N ALA A 204 0.29 -4.89 -2.92
CA ALA A 204 1.43 -4.42 -2.15
C ALA A 204 1.00 -4.26 -0.68
N THR A 205 1.41 -5.16 0.22
CA THR A 205 0.87 -5.23 1.59
C THR A 205 1.28 -4.01 2.42
N PRO A 206 0.37 -3.27 3.09
CA PRO A 206 0.71 -2.18 4.01
C PRO A 206 1.63 -2.60 5.16
N ALA A 207 1.58 -3.89 5.53
CA ALA A 207 2.56 -4.60 6.33
C ALA A 207 2.90 -3.97 7.69
N GLU A 208 1.95 -3.28 8.31
CA GLU A 208 2.19 -2.57 9.56
C GLU A 208 2.72 -3.45 10.69
N GLY A 209 2.01 -4.54 11.02
CA GLY A 209 2.49 -5.54 11.96
C GLY A 209 3.36 -6.62 11.30
N LEU A 210 3.23 -6.78 9.98
CA LEU A 210 3.85 -7.89 9.25
C LEU A 210 5.35 -7.68 9.03
N SER A 211 5.78 -6.43 8.80
CA SER A 211 7.19 -6.10 8.52
C SER A 211 8.13 -6.58 9.62
N GLY A 212 7.82 -6.27 10.88
CA GLY A 212 8.60 -6.73 12.03
C GLY A 212 8.36 -8.20 12.35
N ARG A 213 7.14 -8.72 12.17
CA ARG A 213 6.82 -10.12 12.50
C ARG A 213 7.60 -11.09 11.63
N PHE A 214 7.58 -10.92 10.30
CA PHE A 214 8.31 -11.78 9.39
C PHE A 214 9.80 -11.70 9.63
N LEU A 215 10.34 -10.50 9.79
CA LEU A 215 11.75 -10.32 10.07
C LEU A 215 12.20 -11.04 11.35
N ARG A 216 11.45 -10.94 12.46
CA ARG A 216 11.80 -11.65 13.71
C ARG A 216 11.83 -13.17 13.54
N ILE A 217 10.88 -13.74 12.79
CA ILE A 217 10.82 -15.19 12.52
C ILE A 217 11.99 -15.63 11.64
N ASP A 218 12.37 -14.80 10.67
CA ASP A 218 13.49 -15.03 9.76
C ASP A 218 14.84 -14.90 10.48
N ARG A 219 15.04 -13.80 11.22
CA ARG A 219 16.22 -13.55 12.05
C ARG A 219 16.44 -14.66 13.09
N LYS A 220 15.37 -15.16 13.73
CA LYS A 220 15.47 -16.28 14.66
C LYS A 220 15.98 -17.57 14.00
N LYS A 221 15.64 -17.81 12.72
CA LYS A 221 15.97 -19.05 12.02
C LYS A 221 17.29 -18.99 11.25
N TYR A 222 17.65 -17.83 10.69
CA TYR A 222 18.86 -17.69 9.86
C TYR A 222 19.92 -16.75 10.44
N GLY A 223 19.65 -16.12 11.59
CA GLY A 223 20.52 -15.11 12.15
C GLY A 223 20.41 -13.77 11.42
N VAL A 224 21.44 -12.94 11.59
CA VAL A 224 21.56 -11.63 10.97
C VAL A 224 22.24 -11.78 9.60
N ILE A 225 21.53 -11.38 8.56
CA ILE A 225 21.98 -11.38 7.17
C ILE A 225 22.07 -9.90 6.75
N PRO A 226 23.25 -9.39 6.36
CA PRO A 226 23.43 -8.00 5.96
C PRO A 226 22.50 -7.59 4.83
N GLY A 227 21.86 -6.42 4.97
CA GLY A 227 20.88 -5.87 4.02
C GLY A 227 19.55 -6.64 3.92
N VAL A 228 19.33 -7.65 4.78
CA VAL A 228 18.13 -8.50 4.76
C VAL A 228 17.49 -8.56 6.15
N THR A 229 18.17 -9.13 7.16
CA THR A 229 17.62 -9.27 8.53
C THR A 229 18.35 -8.45 9.59
N ASP A 230 19.25 -7.56 9.18
CA ASP A 230 20.06 -6.67 10.04
C ASP A 230 19.31 -5.44 10.55
N ARG A 231 18.20 -5.04 9.90
CA ARG A 231 17.26 -4.01 10.38
C ARG A 231 16.06 -4.61 11.08
N ASP A 232 15.26 -3.81 11.78
CA ASP A 232 14.11 -4.29 12.59
C ASP A 232 12.78 -4.41 11.84
N TYR A 233 12.80 -4.25 10.51
CA TYR A 233 11.64 -4.37 9.64
C TYR A 233 12.05 -4.80 8.23
N TYR A 234 11.14 -5.48 7.53
CA TYR A 234 11.20 -5.57 6.07
C TYR A 234 10.51 -4.38 5.39
N THR A 235 11.03 -4.01 4.22
CA THR A 235 10.48 -2.93 3.40
C THR A 235 9.09 -3.29 2.86
N ASN A 236 8.19 -2.32 2.88
CA ASN A 236 6.79 -2.52 2.51
C ASN A 236 6.63 -2.80 1.00
N GLY A 237 6.01 -3.92 0.64
CA GLY A 237 5.68 -4.25 -0.76
C GLY A 237 6.88 -4.10 -1.70
N PHE A 238 6.73 -3.21 -2.69
CA PHE A 238 7.73 -2.86 -3.69
C PHE A 238 8.48 -1.54 -3.41
N HIS A 239 8.30 -0.93 -2.22
CA HIS A 239 8.91 0.36 -1.93
C HIS A 239 10.44 0.27 -2.00
N ILE A 240 11.05 1.37 -2.44
CA ILE A 240 12.48 1.58 -2.27
C ILE A 240 12.74 1.65 -0.75
N PRO A 241 13.81 1.01 -0.23
CA PRO A 241 14.15 1.10 1.17
C PRO A 241 14.26 2.54 1.64
N VAL A 242 13.63 2.84 2.77
CA VAL A 242 13.48 4.21 3.27
C VAL A 242 14.79 4.89 3.65
N TYR A 243 15.86 4.12 3.83
CA TYR A 243 17.21 4.61 4.14
C TYR A 243 18.05 4.87 2.88
N PHE A 244 17.56 4.50 1.69
CA PHE A 244 18.32 4.65 0.46
C PHE A 244 18.18 6.09 -0.07
N PRO A 245 19.28 6.84 -0.27
CA PRO A 245 19.22 8.21 -0.75
C PRO A 245 18.89 8.26 -2.25
N LEU A 246 17.79 8.93 -2.60
CA LEU A 246 17.41 9.24 -3.98
C LEU A 246 16.50 10.48 -4.04
N SER A 247 16.37 11.09 -5.23
CA SER A 247 15.43 12.19 -5.42
C SER A 247 13.98 11.71 -5.44
N ALA A 248 13.04 12.64 -5.23
CA ALA A 248 11.61 12.33 -5.29
C ALA A 248 11.22 11.80 -6.68
N TYR A 249 11.77 12.39 -7.74
CA TYR A 249 11.47 12.02 -9.12
C TYR A 249 11.96 10.61 -9.45
N GLU A 250 13.20 10.27 -9.07
CA GLU A 250 13.75 8.93 -9.29
C GLU A 250 12.93 7.87 -8.55
N LYS A 251 12.56 8.13 -7.28
CA LYS A 251 11.73 7.20 -6.51
C LYS A 251 10.39 6.97 -7.20
N ILE A 252 9.72 8.04 -7.65
CA ILE A 252 8.47 7.95 -8.39
C ILE A 252 8.63 7.09 -9.64
N GLN A 253 9.66 7.35 -10.46
CA GLN A 253 9.88 6.63 -11.70
C GLN A 253 10.18 5.14 -11.49
N ILE A 254 10.96 4.80 -10.46
CA ILE A 254 11.30 3.42 -10.16
C ILE A 254 10.08 2.66 -9.59
N GLU A 255 9.26 3.32 -8.77
CA GLU A 255 8.10 2.67 -8.15
C GLU A 255 6.87 2.59 -9.07
N ALA A 256 6.72 3.51 -10.04
CA ALA A 256 5.51 3.62 -10.84
C ALA A 256 5.09 2.34 -11.59
N PRO A 257 5.99 1.58 -12.25
CA PRO A 257 5.60 0.37 -12.97
C PRO A 257 4.92 -0.68 -12.07
N TYR A 258 5.27 -0.74 -10.78
CA TYR A 258 4.67 -1.69 -9.85
C TYR A 258 3.18 -1.40 -9.56
N HIS A 259 2.70 -0.17 -9.76
CA HIS A 259 1.29 0.18 -9.56
C HIS A 259 0.40 -0.54 -10.58
N ALA A 260 0.87 -0.70 -11.83
CA ALA A 260 0.15 -1.45 -12.85
C ALA A 260 0.08 -2.96 -12.54
N LEU A 261 1.13 -3.50 -11.90
CA LEU A 261 1.22 -4.91 -11.54
C LEU A 261 0.36 -5.26 -10.30
N THR A 262 0.12 -4.30 -9.40
CA THR A 262 -0.56 -4.50 -8.12
C THR A 262 -2.01 -4.00 -8.14
N ASN A 263 -2.86 -4.69 -8.91
CA ASN A 263 -4.26 -4.32 -9.13
C ASN A 263 -5.16 -4.35 -7.87
N ALA A 264 -4.76 -5.06 -6.81
CA ALA A 264 -5.48 -5.07 -5.53
C ALA A 264 -5.15 -3.88 -4.63
N GLY A 265 -4.10 -3.11 -4.93
CA GLY A 265 -3.70 -1.98 -4.12
C GLY A 265 -2.21 -1.71 -4.06
N HIS A 266 -1.89 -0.42 -4.07
CA HIS A 266 -0.55 0.15 -4.09
C HIS A 266 -0.59 1.56 -3.49
N ILE A 267 0.58 2.08 -3.15
CA ILE A 267 0.76 3.52 -2.90
C ILE A 267 2.24 3.84 -3.03
N THR A 268 2.59 5.05 -3.45
CA THR A 268 3.96 5.59 -3.34
C THR A 268 3.98 6.76 -2.37
N TYR A 269 4.95 6.76 -1.47
CA TYR A 269 5.22 7.86 -0.54
C TYR A 269 6.48 8.60 -0.95
N ILE A 270 6.43 9.93 -0.81
CA ILE A 270 7.59 10.81 -0.93
C ILE A 270 7.77 11.53 0.41
N GLU A 271 8.96 11.42 0.99
CA GLU A 271 9.35 12.12 2.21
C GLU A 271 9.97 13.47 1.82
N LEU A 272 9.30 14.58 2.10
CA LEU A 272 9.86 15.92 1.95
C LEU A 272 10.50 16.42 3.25
N ASP A 273 11.47 17.29 3.08
CA ASP A 273 12.05 18.09 4.16
C ASP A 273 11.40 19.48 4.26
N GLY A 274 11.49 20.09 5.45
CA GLY A 274 10.97 21.41 5.72
C GLY A 274 9.45 21.53 5.66
N ASP A 275 8.95 22.76 5.72
CA ASP A 275 7.52 23.11 5.71
C ASP A 275 7.02 23.29 4.28
N PRO A 276 6.25 22.34 3.71
CA PRO A 276 5.80 22.44 2.33
C PRO A 276 4.81 23.59 2.09
N ASN A 277 4.25 24.19 3.16
CA ASN A 277 3.40 25.39 3.01
C ASN A 277 4.20 26.58 2.48
N LYS A 278 5.52 26.61 2.67
CA LYS A 278 6.39 27.65 2.14
C LYS A 278 6.74 27.45 0.66
N ASN A 279 6.50 26.25 0.11
CA ASN A 279 6.79 25.93 -1.29
C ASN A 279 5.73 24.97 -1.88
N LEU A 280 4.51 25.49 -2.05
CA LEU A 280 3.40 24.74 -2.65
C LEU A 280 3.64 24.39 -4.12
N GLU A 281 4.47 25.15 -4.83
CA GLU A 281 4.83 24.88 -6.22
C GLU A 281 5.65 23.59 -6.34
N ALA A 282 6.64 23.39 -5.45
CA ALA A 282 7.39 22.14 -5.38
C ALA A 282 6.49 20.95 -4.99
N PHE A 283 5.58 21.15 -4.03
CA PHE A 283 4.60 20.12 -3.66
C PHE A 283 3.73 19.71 -4.86
N GLU A 284 3.19 20.68 -5.58
CA GLU A 284 2.41 20.44 -6.79
C GLU A 284 3.22 19.72 -7.87
N LYS A 285 4.48 20.12 -8.07
CA LYS A 285 5.38 19.50 -9.04
C LYS A 285 5.58 18.01 -8.76
N VAL A 286 5.76 17.61 -7.50
CA VAL A 286 5.86 16.19 -7.11
C VAL A 286 4.57 15.44 -7.45
N ILE A 287 3.39 16.00 -7.16
CA ILE A 287 2.11 15.38 -7.50
C ILE A 287 1.93 15.25 -9.02
N ARG A 288 2.35 16.25 -9.79
CA ARG A 288 2.35 16.17 -11.26
C ARG A 288 3.31 15.11 -11.77
N THR A 289 4.51 14.98 -11.20
CA THR A 289 5.43 13.89 -11.56
C THR A 289 4.81 12.53 -11.30
N MET A 290 4.12 12.34 -10.17
CA MET A 290 3.39 11.10 -9.90
C MET A 290 2.39 10.79 -11.02
N LYS A 291 1.56 11.78 -11.39
CA LYS A 291 0.62 11.68 -12.51
C LYS A 291 1.32 11.26 -13.81
N GLU A 292 2.32 12.03 -14.24
CA GLU A 292 2.99 11.81 -15.53
C GLU A 292 3.80 10.49 -15.57
N SER A 293 4.21 9.97 -14.41
CA SER A 293 4.91 8.67 -14.32
C SER A 293 3.94 7.48 -14.27
N GLY A 294 2.63 7.71 -14.19
CA GLY A 294 1.62 6.64 -14.13
C GLY A 294 1.40 6.04 -12.74
N ILE A 295 1.71 6.78 -11.67
CA ILE A 295 1.35 6.39 -10.29
C ILE A 295 -0.17 6.35 -10.16
N GLY A 296 -0.72 5.29 -9.55
CA GLY A 296 -2.17 5.16 -9.33
C GLY A 296 -2.64 5.74 -8.00
N TYR A 297 -1.79 5.71 -6.97
CA TYR A 297 -2.07 6.29 -5.66
C TYR A 297 -0.80 6.84 -5.02
N GLY A 298 -0.80 8.11 -4.67
CA GLY A 298 0.37 8.82 -4.17
C GLY A 298 0.08 9.65 -2.92
N SER A 299 1.12 9.84 -2.10
CA SER A 299 1.05 10.72 -0.94
C SER A 299 2.43 11.29 -0.63
N ILE A 300 2.42 12.46 0.00
CA ILE A 300 3.63 13.16 0.43
C ILE A 300 3.62 13.23 1.95
N ASN A 301 4.72 12.78 2.54
CA ASN A 301 4.98 12.84 3.97
C ASN A 301 5.92 13.99 4.26
N HIS A 302 5.60 14.75 5.30
CA HIS A 302 6.40 15.85 5.83
C HIS A 302 6.12 15.99 7.33
N PRO A 303 7.01 16.63 8.10
CA PRO A 303 6.78 16.84 9.53
C PRO A 303 5.56 17.76 9.74
N VAL A 304 4.57 17.27 10.49
CA VAL A 304 3.47 18.08 11.01
C VAL A 304 3.43 17.90 12.51
N ASP A 305 3.56 18.99 13.24
CA ASP A 305 3.49 19.00 14.69
C ASP A 305 2.33 19.89 15.14
N ARG A 306 1.82 19.61 16.34
CA ARG A 306 0.76 20.39 16.96
C ARG A 306 1.09 20.71 18.40
N ASP A 307 0.86 21.97 18.76
CA ASP A 307 0.86 22.38 20.15
C ASP A 307 -0.56 22.20 20.74
N PRO A 308 -0.76 21.26 21.68
CA PRO A 308 -2.06 21.07 22.34
C PRO A 308 -2.49 22.24 23.24
N VAL A 309 -1.56 23.11 23.66
CA VAL A 309 -1.85 24.24 24.56
C VAL A 309 -2.44 25.42 23.79
N CYS A 310 -1.77 25.85 22.71
CA CYS A 310 -2.21 27.01 21.92
C CYS A 310 -2.93 26.65 20.61
N GLY A 311 -2.86 25.39 20.18
CA GLY A 311 -3.47 24.92 18.94
C GLY A 311 -2.65 25.21 17.67
N TYR A 312 -1.40 25.65 17.78
CA TYR A 312 -0.50 25.81 16.62
C TYR A 312 -0.37 24.49 15.86
N ASN A 313 -0.38 24.55 14.53
CA ASN A 313 -0.16 23.40 13.64
C ASN A 313 0.87 23.80 12.57
N GLY A 314 1.96 23.05 12.48
CA GLY A 314 3.09 23.33 11.62
C GLY A 314 4.32 22.59 12.10
N ILE A 315 5.51 22.95 11.63
CA ILE A 315 6.75 22.40 12.19
C ILE A 315 7.04 23.12 13.51
N ILE A 316 7.30 22.35 14.57
CA ILE A 316 7.73 22.87 15.86
C ILE A 316 9.12 22.30 16.09
N ASP A 317 10.12 23.11 16.42
CA ASP A 317 11.42 22.57 16.83
C ASP A 317 11.39 22.35 18.35
N ASP A 318 12.16 23.14 19.09
CA ASP A 318 12.17 23.15 20.56
C ASP A 318 11.15 24.12 21.17
N GLU A 319 10.72 25.12 20.40
CA GLU A 319 9.86 26.22 20.85
C GLU A 319 8.65 26.37 19.93
N CYS A 320 7.45 26.49 20.51
CA CYS A 320 6.22 26.67 19.73
C CYS A 320 6.19 28.06 19.07
N PRO A 321 6.08 28.17 17.74
CA PRO A 321 5.97 29.46 17.07
C PRO A 321 4.70 30.26 17.42
N GLY A 322 3.66 29.58 17.92
CA GLY A 322 2.40 30.20 18.29
C GLY A 322 2.35 30.80 19.70
N CYS A 323 3.04 30.20 20.67
CA CYS A 323 2.96 30.65 22.08
C CYS A 323 4.32 30.77 22.80
N GLY A 324 5.43 30.44 22.14
CA GLY A 324 6.79 30.56 22.71
C GLY A 324 7.14 29.52 23.78
N ARG A 325 6.23 28.59 24.13
CA ARG A 325 6.53 27.55 25.11
C ARG A 325 7.54 26.56 24.55
N LYS A 326 8.42 26.03 25.40
CA LYS A 326 9.31 24.92 25.04
C LYS A 326 8.77 23.61 25.56
N GLU A 327 9.09 22.52 24.87
CA GLU A 327 8.62 21.18 25.27
C GLU A 327 9.11 20.80 26.67
N LYS A 328 10.31 21.25 27.05
CA LYS A 328 10.94 21.00 28.36
C LYS A 328 10.34 21.79 29.53
N ASP A 329 9.57 22.84 29.25
CA ASP A 329 9.10 23.78 30.28
C ASP A 329 7.81 23.31 30.99
N GLY A 330 7.24 22.17 30.58
CA GLY A 330 6.01 21.65 31.19
C GLY A 330 5.76 20.17 30.90
N PRO A 331 4.73 19.57 31.52
CA PRO A 331 4.43 18.15 31.39
C PRO A 331 3.78 17.79 30.03
N ILE A 332 3.28 18.79 29.30
CA ILE A 332 2.54 18.59 28.05
C ILE A 332 3.51 18.68 26.86
N LYS A 333 3.72 17.55 26.18
CA LYS A 333 4.56 17.46 24.98
C LYS A 333 3.86 18.00 23.73
N PHE A 334 4.62 18.23 22.66
CA PHE A 334 4.07 18.52 21.34
C PHE A 334 3.59 17.22 20.69
N ASP A 335 2.46 17.28 19.98
CA ASP A 335 1.98 16.16 19.18
C ASP A 335 2.80 16.11 17.89
N ARG A 336 3.64 15.07 17.72
CA ARG A 336 4.46 14.86 16.53
C ARG A 336 3.72 13.95 15.56
N ILE A 337 2.91 14.55 14.68
CA ILE A 337 2.05 13.80 13.76
C ILE A 337 2.90 13.22 12.62
N ARG A 338 2.92 11.90 12.49
CA ARG A 338 3.65 11.19 11.42
C ARG A 338 2.75 10.11 10.80
N ARG A 339 3.04 9.76 9.53
CA ARG A 339 2.35 8.68 8.82
C ARG A 339 3.08 7.36 9.02
N ILE A 340 2.37 6.33 9.49
CA ILE A 340 2.91 4.98 9.66
C ILE A 340 3.02 4.29 8.29
N THR A 341 1.91 3.76 7.79
CA THR A 341 1.82 3.02 6.52
C THR A 341 0.69 3.50 5.62
N GLY A 342 -0.29 4.23 6.19
CA GLY A 342 -1.52 4.70 5.54
C GLY A 342 -2.23 5.77 6.35
N TYR A 343 -2.31 5.59 7.67
CA TYR A 343 -2.95 6.52 8.61
C TYR A 343 -1.94 7.36 9.40
N LEU A 344 -2.45 8.44 9.98
CA LEU A 344 -1.69 9.38 10.81
C LEU A 344 -1.89 9.04 12.28
N VAL A 345 -0.84 9.15 13.07
CA VAL A 345 -0.94 9.12 14.53
C VAL A 345 -0.31 10.36 15.12
N GLY A 346 -0.92 10.87 16.19
CA GLY A 346 -0.46 12.10 16.87
C GLY A 346 0.77 11.91 17.75
N THR A 347 1.16 10.68 18.06
CA THR A 347 2.37 10.37 18.82
C THR A 347 3.07 9.12 18.28
N LEU A 348 4.41 9.08 18.38
CA LEU A 348 5.23 7.93 18.02
C LEU A 348 5.04 6.73 18.97
N ASP A 349 4.46 6.93 20.14
CA ASP A 349 4.24 5.88 21.14
C ASP A 349 3.26 4.80 20.66
N ARG A 350 2.38 5.16 19.71
CA ARG A 350 1.41 4.22 19.11
C ARG A 350 2.00 3.38 17.98
N PHE A 351 3.21 3.68 17.54
CA PHE A 351 3.91 2.85 16.56
C PHE A 351 4.40 1.56 17.23
N ASN A 352 4.32 0.43 16.52
CA ASN A 352 5.08 -0.75 16.92
C ASN A 352 6.59 -0.52 16.70
N ASP A 353 7.43 -1.31 17.37
CA ASP A 353 8.89 -1.14 17.34
C ASP A 353 9.46 -1.10 15.91
N ALA A 354 8.96 -1.98 15.05
CA ALA A 354 9.41 -2.08 13.66
C ALA A 354 9.09 -0.81 12.86
N LYS A 355 7.93 -0.19 13.10
CA LYS A 355 7.55 1.06 12.44
C LYS A 355 8.21 2.29 13.06
N ARG A 356 8.57 2.27 14.34
CA ARG A 356 9.44 3.31 14.92
C ARG A 356 10.82 3.30 14.28
N ALA A 357 11.43 2.11 14.16
CA ALA A 357 12.71 1.95 13.49
C ALA A 357 12.64 2.43 12.02
N GLU A 358 11.58 2.04 11.30
CA GLU A 358 11.39 2.45 9.90
C GLU A 358 11.26 3.97 9.74
N VAL A 359 10.51 4.65 10.60
CA VAL A 359 10.41 6.13 10.54
C VAL A 359 11.73 6.82 10.85
N ALA A 360 12.51 6.29 11.80
CA ALA A 360 13.81 6.84 12.15
C ALA A 360 14.82 6.75 10.99
N ASP A 361 14.69 5.71 10.15
CA ASP A 361 15.56 5.45 9.00
C ASP A 361 15.14 6.21 7.72
N ARG A 362 14.01 6.94 7.71
CA ARG A 362 13.52 7.65 6.52
C ARG A 362 14.42 8.81 6.13
N VAL A 363 15.04 8.69 4.95
CA VAL A 363 15.74 9.82 4.32
C VAL A 363 14.76 10.77 3.65
N LYS A 364 15.15 12.04 3.58
CA LYS A 364 14.40 13.07 2.87
C LYS A 364 14.78 13.08 1.39
N HIS A 365 13.79 13.25 0.54
CA HIS A 365 13.98 13.32 -0.90
C HIS A 365 14.13 14.76 -1.32
N ASN A 366 15.18 15.03 -2.11
CA ASN A 366 15.34 16.32 -2.77
C ASN A 366 14.35 16.42 -3.95
N VAL A 367 13.85 17.63 -4.21
CA VAL A 367 12.83 17.99 -5.23
C VAL A 367 13.35 19.09 -6.14
#